data_AF-A0A3E3J5R1-F1
#
_entry.id   AF-A0A3E3J5R1-F1
#
_cell.length_a   1.000
_cell.length_b   1.000
_cell.length_c   1.000
_cell.angle_alpha   90.00
_cell.angle_beta   90.00
_cell.angle_gamma   90.00
#
_symmetry.space_group_name_H-M   'P 1'
#
loop_
_entity.id
_entity.type
_entity.pdbx_description
1 polymer ?
#
loop_
_entity_poly.entity_id
_entity_poly.type
_entity_poly.pdbx_seq_one_letter_code
_entity_poly.pdbx_strand_id
1 'polypeptide(L)' 'MAQKRSSAHIKAQKEGKEIDEYMCFFCCRQFKGNHGHHIILYSEGGIASSDNMVTLCPECHREYHNGKIKLDLVRF' A
#
# COMPACT_ATOMS: atom_id res chain seq x y z
N MET A 1 -8.04 -15.38 15.23
CA MET A 1 -8.72 -15.31 13.91
C MET A 1 -8.42 -13.95 13.32
N ALA A 2 -7.89 -13.86 12.09
CA ALA A 2 -7.64 -12.58 11.45
C ALA A 2 -8.97 -11.87 11.21
N GLN A 3 -9.13 -10.63 11.70
CA GLN A 3 -10.32 -9.83 11.40
C GLN A 3 -10.46 -9.70 9.88
N LYS A 4 -11.65 -9.98 9.34
CA LYS A 4 -11.94 -9.74 7.93
C LYS A 4 -11.80 -8.24 7.67
N ARG A 5 -10.98 -7.90 6.68
CA ARG A 5 -10.83 -6.52 6.20
C ARG A 5 -12.18 -5.99 5.73
N SER A 6 -12.49 -4.75 6.07
CA SER A 6 -13.73 -4.10 5.62
C SER A 6 -13.74 -3.95 4.09
N SER A 7 -14.93 -3.82 3.51
CA SER A 7 -15.08 -3.55 2.08
C SER A 7 -14.37 -2.25 1.67
N ALA A 8 -14.39 -1.23 2.52
CA ALA A 8 -13.68 0.04 2.33
C ALA A 8 -12.16 -0.16 2.22
N HIS A 9 -11.58 -1.03 3.06
CA HIS A 9 -10.14 -1.34 3.03
C HIS A 9 -9.72 -2.02 1.72
N ILE A 10 -10.54 -2.94 1.21
CA ILE A 10 -10.30 -3.61 -0.08
C ILE A 10 -10.41 -2.60 -1.23
N LYS A 11 -11.44 -1.73 -1.19
CA LYS A 11 -11.68 -0.69 -2.19
C LYS A 11 -10.51 0.28 -2.27
N ALA A 12 -10.07 0.84 -1.14
CA ALA A 12 -8.98 1.81 -1.10
C ALA A 12 -7.65 1.23 -1.61
N GLN A 13 -7.30 -0.01 -1.25
CA GLN A 13 -6.11 -0.69 -1.81
C GLN A 13 -6.20 -0.88 -3.32
N LYS A 14 -7.40 -1.13 -3.87
CA LYS A 14 -7.59 -1.27 -5.30
C LYS A 14 -7.43 0.09 -5.99
N GLU A 15 -8.09 1.12 -5.49
CA GLU A 15 -8.05 2.48 -6.04
C GLU A 15 -6.64 3.07 -6.01
N GLY A 16 -5.90 2.92 -4.91
CA GLY A 16 -4.50 3.36 -4.84
C GLY A 16 -3.61 2.74 -5.91
N LYS A 17 -3.82 1.44 -6.19
CA LYS A 17 -3.12 0.76 -7.29
C LYS A 17 -3.49 1.27 -8.67
N GLU A 18 -4.76 1.62 -8.88
CA GLU A 18 -5.21 2.16 -10.16
C GLU A 18 -4.65 3.56 -10.40
N ILE A 19 -4.56 4.40 -9.35
CA ILE A 19 -3.97 5.74 -9.42
C ILE A 19 -2.48 5.67 -9.75
N ASP A 20 -1.73 4.77 -9.10
CA ASP A 20 -0.30 4.62 -9.35
C ASP A 20 0.01 3.79 -10.62
N GLU A 21 -1.01 3.50 -11.44
CA GLU A 21 -0.92 2.64 -12.62
C GLU A 21 -0.24 1.28 -12.36
N TYR A 22 -0.45 0.73 -11.17
CA TYR A 22 0.17 -0.50 -10.70
C TYR A 22 1.70 -0.45 -10.68
N MET A 23 2.33 0.73 -10.62
CA MET A 23 3.77 0.90 -10.57
C MET A 23 4.28 0.86 -9.12
N CYS A 24 5.30 0.05 -8.85
CA CYS A 24 5.95 0.05 -7.55
C CYS A 24 6.69 1.38 -7.32
N PHE A 25 6.39 2.05 -6.21
CA PHE A 25 7.03 3.33 -5.85
C PHE A 25 8.56 3.21 -5.67
N PHE A 26 9.06 2.09 -5.14
CA PHE A 26 10.48 1.95 -4.83
C PHE A 26 11.35 1.48 -6.00
N CYS A 27 10.82 0.61 -6.87
CA CYS A 27 11.63 -0.04 -7.91
C CYS A 27 11.04 0.08 -9.32
N CYS A 28 9.96 0.85 -9.47
CA CYS A 28 9.27 1.11 -10.74
C CYS A 28 8.74 -0.13 -11.47
N ARG A 29 8.81 -1.33 -10.89
CA ARG A 29 8.23 -2.54 -11.49
C ARG A 29 6.71 -2.38 -11.56
N GLN A 30 6.15 -2.47 -12.77
CA GLN A 30 4.74 -2.23 -13.05
C GLN A 30 4.02 -3.50 -13.49
N PHE A 31 3.07 -3.99 -12.68
CA PHE A 31 2.18 -5.10 -13.05
C PHE A 31 0.99 -5.21 -12.09
N LYS A 32 -0.12 -5.78 -12.58
CA LYS A 32 -1.40 -5.87 -11.83
C LYS A 32 -1.34 -6.62 -10.50
N GLY A 33 -0.32 -7.44 -10.30
CA GLY A 33 -0.08 -8.17 -9.06
C GLY A 33 0.59 -7.35 -7.95
N ASN A 34 0.90 -6.07 -8.18
CA ASN A 34 1.34 -5.17 -7.12
C ASN A 34 0.26 -4.96 -6.05
N HIS A 35 0.70 -4.49 -4.88
CA HIS A 35 -0.08 -4.36 -3.67
C HIS A 35 -0.36 -2.89 -3.35
N GLY A 36 -1.56 -2.59 -2.85
CA GLY A 36 -1.84 -1.30 -2.20
C GLY A 36 -1.38 -1.39 -0.76
N HIS A 37 -0.36 -0.60 -0.41
CA HIS A 37 0.22 -0.54 0.91
C HIS A 37 -0.29 0.70 1.65
N HIS A 38 -0.65 0.56 2.93
CA HIS A 38 -1.10 1.69 3.74
C HIS A 38 0.10 2.53 4.15
N ILE A 39 0.02 3.84 3.94
CA ILE A 39 1.07 4.77 4.36
C ILE A 39 1.03 4.94 5.89
N ILE A 40 -0.12 5.40 6.41
CA ILE A 40 -0.43 5.37 7.84
C ILE A 40 -1.09 4.04 8.14
N LEU A 41 -0.52 3.27 9.06
CA LEU A 41 -1.00 1.94 9.40
C LEU A 41 -2.45 2.02 9.91
N TYR A 42 -3.26 1.02 9.54
CA TYR A 42 -4.63 0.93 10.04
C TYR A 42 -4.69 0.83 11.58
N SER A 43 -3.70 0.19 12.19
CA SER A 43 -3.56 0.11 13.65
C SER A 43 -3.29 1.45 14.33
N GLU A 44 -2.85 2.46 13.57
CA GLU A 44 -2.50 3.80 14.04
C GLU A 44 -3.58 4.84 13.66
N GLY A 45 -4.77 4.38 13.25
CA GLY A 45 -5.87 5.25 12.81
C GLY A 45 -5.82 5.63 11.34
N GLY A 46 -5.00 4.96 10.53
CA GLY A 46 -4.93 5.16 9.09
C GLY A 46 -6.28 4.93 8.41
N ILE A 47 -6.76 5.94 7.70
CA ILE A 47 -8.06 5.91 7.01
C ILE A 47 -7.94 4.99 5.79
N ALA A 48 -9.00 4.23 5.52
CA ALA A 48 -9.16 3.49 4.27
C ALA A 48 -9.54 4.46 3.12
N SER A 49 -8.57 5.25 2.67
CA SER A 49 -8.64 6.15 1.51
C SER A 49 -7.52 5.78 0.52
N SER A 50 -7.75 5.98 -0.77
CA SER A 50 -6.70 5.87 -1.79
C SER A 50 -5.56 6.86 -1.56
N ASP A 51 -5.83 8.00 -0.91
CA ASP A 51 -4.80 9.00 -0.56
C ASP A 51 -3.84 8.47 0.52
N ASN A 52 -4.27 7.46 1.29
CA ASN A 52 -3.44 6.79 2.28
C ASN A 52 -2.83 5.48 1.73
N MET A 53 -2.70 5.38 0.41
CA MET A 53 -2.16 4.21 -0.28
C MET A 53 -0.98 4.55 -1.17
N VAL A 54 -0.07 3.59 -1.28
CA VAL A 54 1.02 3.59 -2.24
C VAL A 54 1.20 2.20 -2.80
N THR A 55 1.49 2.12 -4.09
CA THR A 55 1.66 0.84 -4.76
C THR A 55 3.06 0.29 -4.58
N LEU A 56 3.16 -0.92 -4.05
CA LEU A 56 4.42 -1.63 -3.86
C LEU A 56 4.38 -3.00 -4.54
N CYS A 57 5.51 -3.43 -5.11
CA CYS A 57 5.64 -4.83 -5.51
C CYS A 57 5.76 -5.75 -4.29
N PRO A 58 5.46 -7.06 -4.42
CA PRO A 58 5.49 -7.99 -3.29
C PRO A 58 6.81 -8.01 -2.52
N GLU A 59 7.92 -7.81 -3.22
CA GLU A 59 9.26 -7.79 -2.64
C GLU A 59 9.48 -6.52 -1.80
N CYS A 60 9.35 -5.34 -2.40
CA CYS A 60 9.51 -4.07 -1.68
C CYS A 60 8.47 -3.91 -0.56
N HIS A 61 7.25 -4.42 -0.73
CA HIS A 61 6.21 -4.41 0.30
C HIS A 61 6.67 -5.18 1.55
N ARG A 62 7.24 -6.38 1.36
CA ARG A 62 7.78 -7.19 2.45
C ARG A 62 9.02 -6.54 3.07
N GLU A 63 9.91 -5.97 2.26
CA GLU A 63 11.13 -5.32 2.75
C GLU A 63 10.84 -4.07 3.58
N TYR A 64 9.82 -3.30 3.21
CA TYR A 64 9.31 -2.18 3.99
C TYR A 64 8.82 -2.64 5.37
N HIS A 65 7.92 -3.64 5.42
CA HIS A 65 7.44 -4.19 6.70
C HIS A 65 8.55 -4.82 7.55
N ASN A 66 9.62 -5.32 6.93
CA ASN A 66 10.78 -5.87 7.62
C ASN A 66 11.78 -4.79 8.09
N GLY A 67 11.51 -3.50 7.86
CA GLY A 67 12.40 -2.40 8.24
C GLY A 67 13.69 -2.32 7.44
N LYS A 68 13.77 -3.00 6.29
CA LYS A 68 14.93 -2.92 5.38
C LYS A 68 14.94 -1.64 4.57
N ILE A 69 13.75 -1.14 4.22
CA ILE A 69 13.57 0.18 3.61
C ILE A 69 13.31 1.17 4.74
N LYS A 70 14.26 2.08 4.96
CA LYS A 70 14.23 3.09 6.03
C LYS A 70 13.81 4.45 5.47
N LEU A 71 12.61 4.49 4.90
CA LEU A 71 12.02 5.70 4.33
C LEU A 71 10.59 5.81 4.84
N ASP A 72 10.18 7.02 5.21
CA ASP A 72 8.79 7.29 5.56
C ASP A 72 8.04 7.62 4.27
N LEU A 73 6.97 6.87 4.00
CA LEU A 73 6.09 7.14 2.86
C LEU A 73 5.14 8.28 3.24
N VAL A 74 4.93 9.22 2.32
CA VAL A 74 3.99 10.34 2.48
C VAL A 74 3.35 10.61 1.12
N ARG A 75 2.06 10.91 1.10
CA ARG A 75 1.30 11.31 -0.09
C ARG A 75 0.60 12.64 0.20
N PHE A 76 0.67 13.59 -0.74
CA PHE A 76 0.13 14.94 -0.65
C PHE A 76 -1.08 15.12 -1.56
#